data_AF-B1IK75-F1
#
_entry.id   AF-B1IK75-F1
#
_cell.length_a   1.000
_cell.length_b   1.000
_cell.length_c   1.000
_cell.angle_alpha   90.00
_cell.angle_beta   90.00
_cell.angle_gamma   90.00
#
_symmetry.space_group_name_H-M   'P 1'
#
loop_
_entity.id
_entity.type
_entity.pdbx_description
1 polymer ?
#
loop_
_entity_poly.entity_id
_entity_poly.type
_entity_poly.pdbx_seq_one_letter_code
_entity_poly.pdbx_strand_id
1 'polypeptide(L)'
;MLKIEDILSGNFSSYPEETQIYMKNYAEKLRNHIKTELINDKADKMLKDIDKSKDYFIDTLTEILENGCKGYNTMSTKALLNIYLNVKSEKDFINLIEQISNEVLPL
;
A
#
# COMPACT_ATOMS: atom_id res chain seq x y z
N MET A 1 13.09 2.75 19.86
CA MET A 1 11.76 2.66 19.24
C MET A 1 11.96 2.64 17.73
N LEU A 2 11.39 1.67 17.03
CA LEU A 2 11.44 1.60 15.57
C LEU A 2 10.70 2.81 14.98
N LYS A 3 11.29 3.45 13.98
CA LYS A 3 10.71 4.64 13.34
C LYS A 3 10.00 4.24 12.04
N ILE A 4 8.80 4.76 11.84
CA ILE A 4 8.04 4.51 10.61
C ILE A 4 8.77 5.09 9.39
N GLU A 5 9.53 6.17 9.56
CA GLU A 5 10.35 6.79 8.51
C GLU A 5 11.41 5.83 7.96
N ASP A 6 11.97 4.97 8.82
CA ASP A 6 12.97 3.97 8.41
C ASP A 6 12.30 2.85 7.62
N ILE A 7 11.11 2.41 8.04
CA ILE A 7 10.27 1.45 7.29
C ILE A 7 9.89 2.00 5.91
N LEU A 8 9.51 3.28 5.82
CA LEU A 8 9.10 3.91 4.56
C LEU A 8 10.27 4.18 3.61
N SER A 9 11.46 4.45 4.14
CA SER A 9 12.67 4.65 3.35
C SER A 9 13.35 3.34 2.95
N GLY A 10 13.09 2.25 3.68
CA GLY A 10 13.78 0.96 3.51
C GLY A 10 15.22 0.98 4.00
N ASN A 11 15.63 2.02 4.75
CA ASN A 11 16.98 2.13 5.29
C ASN A 11 17.03 1.63 6.73
N PHE A 12 17.70 0.50 6.94
CA PHE A 12 17.82 -0.15 8.24
C PHE A 12 19.27 -0.24 8.75
N SER A 13 20.22 0.44 8.11
CA SER A 13 21.65 0.26 8.39
C SER A 13 22.07 0.63 9.83
N SER A 14 21.25 1.42 10.52
CA SER A 14 21.47 1.82 11.92
C SER A 14 21.04 0.78 12.96
N TYR A 15 20.43 -0.34 12.53
CA TYR A 15 19.88 -1.36 13.42
C TYR A 15 20.76 -2.63 13.46
N PRO A 16 20.72 -3.41 14.55
CA PRO A 16 21.37 -4.73 14.61
C PRO A 16 20.87 -5.67 13.51
N GLU A 17 21.70 -6.62 13.07
CA GLU A 17 21.41 -7.49 11.92
C GLU A 17 20.07 -8.24 12.04
N GLU A 18 19.79 -8.84 13.20
CA GLU A 18 18.51 -9.50 13.48
C GLU A 18 17.32 -8.55 13.35
N THR A 19 17.48 -7.31 13.83
CA THR A 19 16.46 -6.26 13.70
C THR A 19 16.29 -5.83 12.24
N GLN A 20 17.37 -5.77 11.46
CA GLN A 20 17.30 -5.46 10.03
C GLN A 20 16.50 -6.52 9.27
N ILE A 21 16.68 -7.81 9.58
CA ILE A 21 15.93 -8.91 8.97
C ILE A 21 14.44 -8.73 9.24
N TYR A 22 14.07 -8.51 10.50
CA TYR A 22 12.69 -8.23 10.89
C TYR A 22 12.12 -7.02 10.13
N MET A 23 12.83 -5.90 10.12
CA MET A 23 12.35 -4.66 9.49
C MET A 23 12.21 -4.77 7.97
N LYS A 24 13.10 -5.52 7.29
CA LYS A 24 13.00 -5.79 5.85
C LYS A 24 11.72 -6.58 5.54
N ASN A 25 11.47 -7.66 6.29
CA ASN A 25 10.27 -8.47 6.12
C ASN A 25 8.99 -7.66 6.39
N TYR A 26 9.00 -6.86 7.46
CA TYR A 26 7.88 -5.99 7.80
C TYR A 26 7.60 -4.95 6.70
N ALA A 27 8.64 -4.25 6.23
CA ALA A 27 8.52 -3.22 5.20
C ALA A 27 8.01 -3.79 3.87
N GLU A 28 8.46 -4.98 3.49
CA GLU A 28 7.97 -5.68 2.30
C GLU A 28 6.49 -6.04 2.42
N LYS A 29 6.08 -6.61 3.57
CA LYS A 29 4.67 -6.94 3.82
C LYS A 29 3.78 -5.71 3.82
N LEU A 30 4.19 -4.63 4.50
CA LEU A 30 3.47 -3.36 4.50
C LEU A 30 3.27 -2.84 3.08
N ARG A 31 4.35 -2.83 2.31
CA ARG A 31 4.31 -2.39 0.91
C ARG A 31 3.36 -3.24 0.07
N ASN A 32 3.33 -4.55 0.29
CA ASN A 32 2.47 -5.47 -0.47
C ASN A 32 0.99 -5.31 -0.08
N HIS A 33 0.67 -5.21 1.21
CA HIS A 33 -0.70 -4.99 1.67
C HIS A 33 -1.28 -3.66 1.19
N ILE A 34 -0.51 -2.56 1.27
CA ILE A 34 -0.95 -1.25 0.74
C ILE A 34 -1.31 -1.37 -0.74
N LYS A 35 -0.49 -2.05 -1.55
CA LYS A 35 -0.79 -2.28 -2.97
C LYS A 35 -2.08 -3.05 -3.16
N THR A 36 -2.25 -4.16 -2.44
CA THR A 36 -3.42 -5.02 -2.54
C THR A 36 -4.70 -4.26 -2.18
N GLU A 37 -4.69 -3.51 -1.09
CA GLU A 37 -5.85 -2.72 -0.69
C GLU A 37 -6.19 -1.60 -1.68
N LEU A 38 -5.19 -0.93 -2.26
CA LEU A 38 -5.41 0.06 -3.32
C LEU A 38 -5.98 -0.55 -4.60
N ILE A 39 -5.55 -1.76 -4.95
CA ILE A 39 -6.09 -2.51 -6.11
C ILE A 39 -7.53 -2.91 -5.82
N ASN A 40 -7.79 -3.51 -4.66
CA ASN A 40 -9.13 -3.96 -4.26
C ASN A 40 -10.12 -2.79 -4.19
N ASP A 41 -9.71 -1.64 -3.63
CA ASP A 41 -10.56 -0.44 -3.57
C ASP A 41 -10.95 0.05 -4.97
N LYS A 42 -9.98 0.10 -5.90
CA LYS A 42 -10.25 0.50 -7.28
C LYS A 42 -11.14 -0.51 -8.02
N ALA A 43 -10.90 -1.80 -7.81
CA ALA A 43 -11.71 -2.88 -8.38
C ALA A 43 -13.15 -2.84 -7.84
N ASP A 44 -13.33 -2.70 -6.52
CA ASP A 44 -14.64 -2.63 -5.87
C ASP A 44 -15.46 -1.43 -6.36
N LYS A 45 -14.82 -0.28 -6.56
CA LYS A 45 -15.46 0.92 -7.15
C LYS A 45 -15.90 0.65 -8.59
N MET A 46 -15.01 0.10 -9.42
CA MET A 46 -15.35 -0.27 -10.79
C MET A 46 -16.50 -1.28 -10.87
N LEU A 47 -16.50 -2.29 -10.00
CA LEU A 47 -17.50 -3.36 -10.00
C LEU A 47 -18.86 -2.90 -9.44
N LYS A 48 -18.87 -2.09 -8.38
CA LYS A 48 -20.13 -1.53 -7.82
C LYS A 48 -20.86 -0.63 -8.81
N ASP A 49 -20.12 0.06 -9.67
CA ASP A 49 -20.69 1.01 -10.62
C ASP A 49 -20.93 0.40 -12.01
N ILE A 50 -20.51 -0.85 -12.27
CA ILE A 50 -20.67 -1.49 -13.58
C ILE A 50 -22.14 -1.70 -13.96
N ASP A 51 -23.01 -1.93 -12.97
CA ASP A 51 -24.47 -2.04 -13.16
C ASP A 51 -25.17 -0.66 -13.23
N LYS A 52 -24.47 0.44 -12.89
CA LYS A 52 -25.06 1.79 -12.77
C LYS A 52 -24.54 2.81 -13.79
N SER A 53 -23.32 2.65 -14.29
CA SER A 53 -22.70 3.57 -15.25
C SER A 53 -21.55 2.90 -15.99
N LYS A 54 -21.84 2.38 -17.18
CA LYS A 54 -20.83 1.96 -18.16
C LYS A 54 -19.82 3.09 -18.45
N ASP A 55 -20.25 4.34 -18.33
CA ASP A 55 -19.44 5.52 -18.60
C ASP A 55 -18.31 5.68 -17.57
N TYR A 56 -18.54 5.44 -16.28
CA TYR A 56 -17.48 5.50 -15.27
C TYR A 56 -16.38 4.46 -15.52
N PHE A 57 -16.76 3.25 -15.97
CA PHE A 57 -15.80 2.23 -16.36
C PHE A 57 -14.98 2.67 -17.57
N ILE A 58 -15.63 3.20 -18.62
CA ILE A 58 -14.97 3.72 -19.83
C ILE A 58 -14.03 4.87 -19.48
N ASP A 59 -14.45 5.82 -18.64
CA ASP A 59 -13.64 6.97 -18.23
C ASP A 59 -12.40 6.50 -17.45
N THR A 60 -12.57 5.59 -16.50
CA THR A 60 -11.44 5.07 -15.72
C THR A 60 -10.48 4.27 -16.58
N LEU A 61 -10.98 3.51 -17.57
CA LEU A 61 -10.14 2.79 -18.52
C LEU A 61 -9.39 3.74 -19.45
N THR A 62 -10.08 4.77 -19.95
CA THR A 62 -9.50 5.84 -20.79
C THR A 62 -8.36 6.54 -20.05
N GLU A 63 -8.59 6.96 -18.80
CA GLU A 63 -7.58 7.57 -17.94
C GLU A 63 -6.34 6.67 -17.79
N ILE A 64 -6.55 5.35 -17.59
CA ILE A 64 -5.44 4.38 -17.48
C ILE A 64 -4.68 4.25 -18.81
N LEU A 65 -5.35 4.23 -19.95
CA LEU A 65 -4.75 4.00 -21.27
C LEU A 65 -4.06 5.25 -21.84
N GLU A 66 -4.63 6.44 -21.63
CA GLU A 66 -4.11 7.71 -22.15
C GLU A 66 -2.99 8.27 -21.28
N ASN A 67 -3.20 8.30 -19.96
CA ASN A 67 -2.26 8.94 -19.02
C ASN A 67 -1.29 7.94 -18.37
N GLY A 68 -1.57 6.65 -18.52
CA GLY A 68 -0.86 5.59 -17.81
C GLY A 68 -1.21 5.58 -16.33
N CYS A 69 -1.33 4.40 -15.74
CA CYS A 69 -1.25 4.30 -14.29
C CYS A 69 0.24 4.25 -13.92
N LYS A 70 0.76 5.18 -13.10
CA LYS A 70 2.07 4.95 -12.46
C LYS A 70 1.94 3.62 -11.70
N GLY A 71 2.59 2.57 -12.18
CA GLY A 71 2.42 1.25 -11.61
C GLY A 71 2.87 1.25 -10.15
N TYR A 72 2.07 0.71 -9.24
CA TYR A 72 2.40 0.74 -7.81
C TYR A 72 3.74 0.08 -7.48
N ASN A 73 4.27 -0.78 -8.36
CA ASN A 73 5.60 -1.38 -8.23
C ASN A 73 6.74 -0.37 -8.40
N THR A 74 6.58 0.69 -9.18
CA THR A 74 7.64 1.70 -9.42
C THR A 74 7.61 2.85 -8.41
N MET A 75 6.56 2.93 -7.60
CA MET A 75 6.42 3.96 -6.57
C MET A 75 7.24 3.65 -5.31
N SER A 76 7.67 4.69 -4.60
CA SER A 76 8.22 4.53 -3.24
C SER A 76 7.11 4.16 -2.25
N THR A 77 7.47 3.50 -1.15
CA THR A 77 6.51 3.14 -0.08
C THR A 77 5.81 4.38 0.48
N LYS A 78 6.54 5.50 0.62
CA LYS A 78 5.95 6.79 1.03
C LYS A 78 4.91 7.32 0.05
N ALA A 79 5.17 7.24 -1.25
CA ALA A 79 4.19 7.65 -2.26
C ALA A 79 2.93 6.78 -2.22
N LEU A 80 3.09 5.48 -1.99
CA LEU A 80 1.96 4.55 -1.85
C LEU A 80 1.14 4.82 -0.60
N LEU A 81 1.81 5.08 0.54
CA LEU A 81 1.12 5.47 1.77
C LEU A 81 0.31 6.76 1.58
N ASN A 82 0.87 7.76 0.91
CA ASN A 82 0.14 9.01 0.63
C ASN A 82 -1.11 8.75 -0.22
N ILE A 83 -1.02 7.90 -1.24
CA ILE A 83 -2.19 7.51 -2.05
C ILE A 83 -3.19 6.73 -1.20
N TYR A 84 -2.72 5.80 -0.37
CA TYR A 84 -3.54 5.02 0.55
C TYR A 84 -4.35 5.90 1.48
N LEU A 85 -3.74 6.88 2.14
CA LEU A 85 -4.40 7.77 3.09
C LEU A 85 -5.37 8.76 2.42
N ASN A 86 -5.29 8.96 1.11
CA ASN A 86 -6.30 9.71 0.36
C ASN A 86 -7.57 8.91 0.11
N VAL A 87 -7.51 7.58 0.28
CA VAL A 87 -8.59 6.65 -0.08
C VAL A 87 -9.14 5.91 1.15
N LYS A 88 -8.27 5.60 2.11
CA LYS A 88 -8.56 4.90 3.36
C LYS A 88 -8.30 5.81 4.55
N SER A 89 -8.93 5.52 5.68
CA SER A 89 -8.76 6.31 6.89
C SER A 89 -7.44 5.98 7.62
N GLU A 90 -6.98 6.90 8.47
CA GLU A 90 -5.85 6.63 9.37
C GLU A 90 -6.11 5.42 10.28
N LYS A 91 -7.38 5.20 10.68
CA LYS A 91 -7.76 4.02 11.46
C LYS A 91 -7.55 2.72 10.69
N ASP A 92 -7.89 2.70 9.40
CA ASP A 92 -7.63 1.54 8.54
C ASP A 92 -6.14 1.26 8.44
N PHE A 93 -5.33 2.33 8.32
CA PHE A 93 -3.88 2.22 8.33
C PHE A 93 -3.33 1.66 9.66
N ILE A 94 -3.86 2.11 10.80
CA ILE A 94 -3.49 1.59 12.13
C ILE A 94 -3.81 0.10 12.24
N ASN A 95 -4.99 -0.32 11.81
CA ASN A 95 -5.37 -1.74 11.81
C ASN A 95 -4.42 -2.57 10.92
N LEU A 96 -4.03 -2.01 9.77
CA LEU A 96 -3.12 -2.68 8.85
C LEU A 96 -1.73 -2.90 9.48
N ILE A 97 -1.15 -1.88 10.12
CA ILE A 97 0.17 -2.02 10.77
C ILE A 97 0.14 -3.02 11.92
N GLU A 98 -0.98 -3.12 12.65
CA GLU A 98 -1.19 -4.12 13.71
C GLU A 98 -1.29 -5.53 13.13
N GLN A 99 -2.07 -5.70 12.05
CA GLN A 99 -2.17 -6.98 11.34
C GLN A 99 -0.80 -7.46 10.88
N ILE A 100 -0.02 -6.61 10.22
CA ILE A 100 1.31 -6.99 9.71
C ILE A 100 2.24 -7.36 10.88
N SER A 101 2.14 -6.66 12.01
CA SER A 101 2.93 -6.99 13.20
C SER A 101 2.65 -8.41 13.71
N ASN A 102 1.40 -8.88 13.59
CA ASN A 102 1.03 -10.26 13.94
C ASN A 102 1.48 -11.29 12.89
N GLU A 103 1.64 -10.86 11.62
CA GLU A 103 2.11 -11.72 10.54
C GLU A 103 3.65 -11.87 10.50
N VAL A 104 4.39 -10.98 11.16
CA VAL A 104 5.84 -11.07 11.31
C VAL A 104 6.12 -11.58 12.72
N LEU A 105 6.32 -12.89 12.86
CA LEU A 105 6.69 -13.50 14.14
C LEU A 105 7.90 -12.77 14.77
N PRO A 106 7.89 -12.51 16.09
CA PRO A 106 9.12 -12.12 16.77
C PRO A 106 10.10 -13.31 16.68
N LEU A 107 11.35 -13.00 16.32
CA LEU A 107 12.48 -13.92 16.45
C LEU A 107 12.62 -14.40 17.90
#